data_AF-A0A521KG17-F1
#
_entry.id   AF-A0A521KG17-F1
#
_cell.length_a   1.000
_cell.length_b   1.000
_cell.length_c   1.000
_cell.angle_alpha   90.00
_cell.angle_beta   90.00
_cell.angle_gamma   90.00
#
_symmetry.space_group_name_H-M   'P 1'
#
loop_
_entity.id
_entity.type
_entity.pdbx_description
1 polymer ?
#
loop_
_entity_poly.entity_id
_entity_poly.type
_entity_poly.pdbx_seq_one_letter_code
_entity_poly.pdbx_strand_id
1 'polypeptide(L)'
;MIAAVLGAWLVGACAAQEPPRPPARDDGPYARASWNELHRALLSRVDAQGREHALDAPDPLLWPGSTYLLREPRLGAALAALDAFTAGGARERAEPPLERALLQRDLWSIGDWLAARAHGPDAAACRALGERLARSIGLVAPTRAEIDALPDGLATSRATGAPVDLFEPNGPWVELDAVSAIRPLTPAHDAHAGGRSAFSVHLSVPGGRAETLAYLERLRAFDAPLVQHLLNPATPQFPPGTSVALARRALLVSNAGELVRSPLVESVQLRTFTGFGDALPRAGELLAQDQAPLQRVAEFELDRRALLRTRSDGLRAVGADDTAYPLFGTHGDDPLEHPDGHGGPPRRLDGCVQCHGAPGIFSLVSYTGVATGPGTHFQFELGRAPVRFEPVDRAAADEAALRFKAARPDWPPLRDALVRKSQPVPSGTR
;
A
#
# COMPACT_ATOMS: atom_id res chain seq x y z
N MET A 1 -35.41 -44.68 42.27
CA MET A 1 -35.86 -43.40 41.71
C MET A 1 -34.63 -42.53 41.40
N ILE A 2 -33.87 -42.87 40.35
CA ILE A 2 -32.83 -42.00 39.75
C ILE A 2 -32.81 -42.38 38.26
N ALA A 3 -33.16 -41.43 37.40
CA ALA A 3 -33.16 -41.58 35.95
C ALA A 3 -31.77 -41.23 35.40
N ALA A 4 -31.20 -42.11 34.57
CA ALA A 4 -29.99 -41.86 33.81
C ALA A 4 -30.37 -41.35 32.41
N VAL A 5 -29.98 -40.12 32.09
CA VAL A 5 -30.08 -39.54 30.75
C VAL A 5 -28.71 -39.70 30.08
N LEU A 6 -28.64 -40.57 29.08
CA LEU A 6 -27.52 -40.67 28.14
C LEU A 6 -27.77 -39.67 27.01
N GLY A 7 -27.00 -38.58 26.99
CA GLY A 7 -26.97 -37.61 25.90
C GLY A 7 -26.08 -38.10 24.76
N ALA A 8 -26.68 -38.34 23.60
CA ALA A 8 -25.99 -38.59 22.35
C ALA A 8 -25.49 -37.26 21.75
N TRP A 9 -24.18 -37.11 21.56
CA TRP A 9 -23.60 -36.04 20.75
C TRP A 9 -23.57 -36.47 19.29
N LEU A 10 -24.42 -35.86 18.48
CA LEU A 10 -24.33 -35.89 17.02
C LEU A 10 -23.17 -35.00 16.58
N VAL A 11 -22.07 -35.62 16.15
CA VAL A 11 -20.99 -34.93 15.42
C VAL A 11 -21.50 -34.70 14.00
N GLY A 12 -21.99 -33.49 13.74
CA GLY A 12 -22.25 -33.02 12.38
C GLY A 12 -20.92 -32.83 11.66
N ALA A 13 -20.63 -33.70 10.69
CA ALA A 13 -19.53 -33.49 9.76
C ALA A 13 -19.85 -32.27 8.89
N CYS A 14 -19.23 -31.13 9.19
CA CYS A 14 -19.14 -30.04 8.23
C CYS A 14 -18.29 -30.56 7.06
N ALA A 15 -18.93 -30.79 5.91
CA ALA A 15 -18.23 -31.07 4.68
C ALA A 15 -17.27 -29.90 4.41
N ALA A 16 -15.97 -30.17 4.46
CA ALA A 16 -14.97 -29.24 3.99
C ALA A 16 -15.25 -29.01 2.49
N GLN A 17 -15.74 -27.81 2.18
CA GLN A 17 -15.84 -27.36 0.80
C GLN A 17 -14.42 -27.38 0.22
N GLU A 18 -14.22 -28.16 -0.84
CA GLU A 18 -13.00 -28.10 -1.62
C GLU A 18 -12.73 -26.63 -1.99
N PRO A 19 -11.48 -26.15 -1.84
CA PRO A 19 -11.14 -24.81 -2.28
C PRO A 19 -11.52 -24.68 -3.77
N PRO A 20 -12.17 -23.58 -4.17
CA PRO A 20 -12.63 -23.41 -5.54
C PRO A 20 -11.45 -23.60 -6.49
N ARG A 21 -11.64 -24.51 -7.45
CA ARG A 21 -10.71 -24.75 -8.56
C ARG A 21 -10.36 -23.40 -9.20
N PRO A 22 -9.08 -23.09 -9.46
CA PRO A 22 -8.69 -21.80 -10.02
C PRO A 22 -9.44 -21.61 -11.36
N PRO A 23 -10.04 -20.43 -11.61
CA PRO A 23 -10.74 -20.18 -12.85
C PRO A 23 -9.79 -20.41 -14.05
N ALA A 24 -10.34 -21.01 -15.11
CA ALA A 24 -9.67 -21.12 -16.40
C ALA A 24 -9.17 -19.74 -16.85
N ARG A 25 -7.96 -19.69 -17.44
CA ARG A 25 -7.25 -18.49 -17.95
C ARG A 25 -8.17 -17.26 -18.07
N ASP A 26 -8.20 -16.48 -17.00
CA ASP A 26 -9.05 -15.29 -16.87
C ASP A 26 -8.47 -14.21 -17.79
N ASP A 27 -9.31 -13.53 -18.56
CA ASP A 27 -8.91 -12.64 -19.66
C ASP A 27 -8.14 -11.38 -19.20
N GLY A 28 -7.85 -11.24 -17.90
CA GLY A 28 -7.31 -10.07 -17.21
C GLY A 28 -8.41 -9.28 -16.48
N PRO A 29 -8.04 -8.28 -15.65
CA PRO A 29 -9.01 -7.61 -14.79
C PRO A 29 -9.95 -6.64 -15.54
N TYR A 30 -9.58 -6.20 -16.74
CA TYR A 30 -10.31 -5.19 -17.50
C TYR A 30 -11.35 -5.83 -18.44
N ALA A 31 -12.43 -5.10 -18.74
CA ALA A 31 -13.42 -5.55 -19.72
C ALA A 31 -12.87 -5.62 -21.16
N ARG A 32 -11.74 -4.96 -21.43
CA ARG A 32 -11.16 -4.84 -22.76
C ARG A 32 -9.91 -5.68 -22.94
N ALA A 33 -9.93 -6.50 -24.00
CA ALA A 33 -8.80 -7.32 -24.39
C ALA A 33 -7.51 -6.50 -24.58
N SER A 34 -7.57 -5.34 -25.25
CA SER A 34 -6.37 -4.49 -25.47
C SER A 34 -5.76 -3.97 -24.16
N TRP A 35 -6.58 -3.72 -23.13
CA TRP A 35 -6.10 -3.30 -21.82
C TRP A 35 -5.46 -4.46 -21.07
N ASN A 36 -6.07 -5.64 -21.14
CA ASN A 36 -5.51 -6.84 -20.54
C ASN A 36 -4.24 -7.32 -21.23
N GLU A 37 -4.12 -7.10 -22.54
CA GLU A 37 -2.89 -7.35 -23.30
C GLU A 37 -1.77 -6.40 -22.85
N LEU A 38 -2.05 -5.09 -22.76
CA LEU A 38 -1.09 -4.12 -22.22
C LEU A 38 -0.68 -4.46 -20.78
N HIS A 39 -1.66 -4.72 -19.92
CA HIS A 39 -1.44 -5.09 -18.53
C HIS A 39 -0.57 -6.34 -18.42
N ARG A 40 -0.88 -7.42 -19.16
CA ARG A 40 -0.05 -8.63 -19.21
C ARG A 40 1.32 -8.38 -19.84
N ALA A 41 1.45 -7.48 -20.81
CA ALA A 41 2.74 -7.15 -21.43
C ALA A 41 3.69 -6.40 -20.48
N LEU A 42 3.16 -5.78 -19.42
CA LEU A 42 3.92 -4.93 -18.51
C LEU A 42 4.09 -5.52 -17.10
N LEU A 43 3.06 -6.17 -16.57
CA LEU A 43 2.95 -6.45 -15.13
C LEU A 43 2.98 -7.94 -14.80
N SER A 44 2.57 -8.78 -15.77
CA SER A 44 2.73 -10.22 -15.63
C SER A 44 4.21 -10.57 -15.47
N ARG A 45 4.51 -11.37 -14.45
CA ARG A 45 5.81 -12.01 -14.25
C ARG A 45 5.61 -13.51 -14.26
N VAL A 46 6.55 -14.23 -14.86
CA VAL A 46 6.54 -15.69 -14.89
C VAL A 46 7.74 -16.18 -14.10
N ASP A 47 7.54 -17.09 -13.14
CA ASP A 47 8.63 -17.69 -12.37
C ASP A 47 9.34 -18.82 -13.14
N ALA A 48 10.40 -19.37 -12.57
CA ALA A 48 11.17 -20.46 -13.17
C ALA A 48 10.33 -21.74 -13.40
N GLN A 49 9.19 -21.88 -12.72
CA GLN A 49 8.24 -22.99 -12.89
C GLN A 49 7.14 -22.69 -13.91
N GLY A 50 7.20 -21.54 -14.58
CA GLY A 50 6.20 -21.14 -15.58
C GLY A 50 4.90 -20.61 -14.97
N ARG A 51 4.85 -20.33 -13.66
CA ARG A 51 3.66 -19.77 -13.01
C ARG A 51 3.62 -18.27 -13.19
N GLU A 52 2.46 -17.75 -13.54
CA GLU A 52 2.21 -16.32 -13.73
C GLU A 52 1.82 -15.66 -12.40
N HIS A 53 2.39 -14.48 -12.13
CA HIS A 53 2.26 -13.74 -10.87
C HIS A 53 1.79 -12.30 -11.09
N ALA A 54 1.21 -11.72 -10.03
CA ALA A 54 0.94 -10.30 -9.84
C ALA A 54 -0.04 -9.60 -10.78
N LEU A 55 -1.01 -10.33 -11.33
CA LEU A 55 -2.05 -9.71 -12.16
C LEU A 55 -3.01 -8.79 -11.38
N ASP A 56 -3.14 -9.00 -10.07
CA ASP A 56 -4.10 -8.26 -9.23
C ASP A 56 -3.42 -7.48 -8.09
N ALA A 57 -2.09 -7.41 -8.07
CA ALA A 57 -1.36 -6.70 -7.02
C ALA A 57 -1.42 -5.16 -7.21
N PRO A 58 -1.43 -4.37 -6.12
CA PRO A 58 -1.37 -2.89 -6.20
C PRO A 58 -0.03 -2.35 -6.70
N ASP A 59 1.06 -3.09 -6.46
CA ASP A 59 2.39 -2.74 -6.93
C ASP A 59 2.94 -3.81 -7.87
N PRO A 60 3.64 -3.40 -8.94
CA PRO A 60 4.24 -4.33 -9.87
C PRO A 60 5.36 -5.11 -9.18
N LEU A 61 5.52 -6.38 -9.55
CA LEU A 61 6.70 -7.17 -9.19
C LEU A 61 7.91 -6.70 -10.01
N LEU A 62 8.39 -5.50 -9.72
CA LEU A 62 9.55 -4.85 -10.30
C LEU A 62 10.41 -4.31 -9.16
N TRP A 63 11.44 -5.07 -8.80
CA TRP A 63 12.41 -4.69 -7.77
C TRP A 63 13.39 -3.66 -8.33
N PRO A 64 14.07 -2.89 -7.46
CA PRO A 64 15.07 -1.92 -7.89
C PRO A 64 16.13 -2.53 -8.83
N GLY A 65 16.51 -3.80 -8.64
CA GLY A 65 17.50 -4.50 -9.46
C GLY A 65 16.95 -5.18 -10.70
N SER A 66 15.62 -5.38 -10.83
CA SER A 66 15.02 -6.11 -11.95
C SER A 66 15.49 -5.61 -13.32
N THR A 67 15.60 -6.52 -14.27
CA THR A 67 15.89 -6.22 -15.68
C THR A 67 14.78 -6.67 -16.62
N TYR A 68 13.73 -7.30 -16.09
CA TYR A 68 12.64 -7.96 -16.80
C TYR A 68 12.06 -7.16 -17.97
N LEU A 69 11.72 -5.89 -17.77
CA LEU A 69 11.15 -5.03 -18.82
C LEU A 69 12.20 -4.41 -19.75
N LEU A 70 13.49 -4.54 -19.44
CA LEU A 70 14.59 -3.86 -20.11
C LEU A 70 15.39 -4.79 -21.03
N ARG A 71 14.98 -6.06 -21.14
CA ARG A 71 15.64 -7.09 -21.94
C ARG A 71 14.67 -7.69 -22.95
N GLU A 72 15.21 -8.09 -24.09
CA GLU A 72 14.43 -8.84 -25.08
C GLU A 72 14.18 -10.28 -24.62
N PRO A 73 13.06 -10.92 -25.03
CA PRO A 73 12.02 -10.40 -25.94
C PRO A 73 10.97 -9.51 -25.26
N ARG A 74 11.10 -9.29 -23.95
CA ARG A 74 10.05 -8.63 -23.15
C ARG A 74 9.96 -7.13 -23.44
N LEU A 75 11.10 -6.47 -23.64
CA LEU A 75 11.16 -5.06 -24.03
C LEU A 75 10.38 -4.82 -25.32
N GLY A 76 10.64 -5.59 -26.39
CA GLY A 76 9.91 -5.48 -27.65
C GLY A 76 8.40 -5.69 -27.49
N ALA A 77 7.98 -6.69 -26.71
CA ALA A 77 6.58 -6.95 -26.43
C ALA A 77 5.90 -5.78 -25.67
N ALA A 78 6.57 -5.21 -24.66
CA ALA A 78 6.07 -4.07 -23.90
C ALA A 78 5.92 -2.81 -24.77
N LEU A 79 6.92 -2.52 -25.62
CA LEU A 79 6.88 -1.39 -26.55
C LEU A 79 5.74 -1.54 -27.56
N ALA A 80 5.59 -2.74 -28.15
CA ALA A 80 4.52 -3.03 -29.11
C ALA A 80 3.13 -2.89 -28.48
N ALA A 81 2.95 -3.40 -27.24
CA ALA A 81 1.68 -3.29 -26.53
C ALA A 81 1.32 -1.83 -26.21
N LEU A 82 2.28 -1.01 -25.79
CA LEU A 82 2.07 0.42 -25.55
C LEU A 82 1.75 1.18 -26.85
N ASP A 83 2.43 0.87 -27.96
CA ASP A 83 2.16 1.50 -29.24
C ASP A 83 0.77 1.11 -29.77
N ALA A 84 0.38 -0.17 -29.66
CA ALA A 84 -0.97 -0.63 -30.01
C ALA A 84 -2.06 0.03 -29.14
N PHE A 85 -1.82 0.13 -27.83
CA PHE A 85 -2.74 0.80 -26.91
C PHE A 85 -2.94 2.27 -27.27
N THR A 86 -1.85 3.01 -27.51
CA THR A 86 -1.94 4.44 -27.87
C THR A 86 -2.58 4.66 -29.24
N ALA A 87 -2.43 3.73 -30.19
CA ALA A 87 -3.14 3.77 -31.47
C ALA A 87 -4.67 3.68 -31.32
N GLY A 88 -5.18 3.08 -30.23
CA GLY A 88 -6.61 3.05 -29.90
C GLY A 88 -7.22 4.43 -29.61
N GLY A 89 -6.40 5.40 -29.17
CA GLY A 89 -6.75 6.82 -29.08
C GLY A 89 -8.07 7.11 -28.35
N ALA A 90 -9.05 7.70 -29.06
CA ALA A 90 -10.35 8.07 -28.48
C ALA A 90 -11.11 6.89 -27.87
N ARG A 91 -10.91 5.68 -28.41
CA ARG A 91 -11.54 4.46 -27.91
C ARG A 91 -11.08 4.12 -26.48
N GLU A 92 -9.84 4.47 -26.12
CA GLU A 92 -9.32 4.24 -24.76
C GLU A 92 -9.75 5.34 -23.79
N ARG A 93 -10.00 6.55 -24.29
CA ARG A 93 -10.57 7.66 -23.49
C ARG A 93 -12.02 7.45 -23.10
N ALA A 94 -12.77 6.69 -23.88
CA ALA A 94 -14.19 6.42 -23.65
C ALA A 94 -14.44 5.40 -22.52
N GLU A 95 -13.38 4.77 -21.97
CA GLU A 95 -13.52 3.80 -20.90
C GLU A 95 -13.96 4.44 -19.57
N PRO A 96 -14.67 3.69 -18.72
CA PRO A 96 -15.17 4.26 -17.49
C PRO A 96 -14.03 4.74 -16.58
N PRO A 97 -14.26 5.80 -15.78
CA PRO A 97 -13.21 6.44 -14.99
C PRO A 97 -12.43 5.50 -14.05
N LEU A 98 -13.10 4.49 -13.49
CA LEU A 98 -12.48 3.55 -12.57
C LEU A 98 -11.41 2.69 -13.24
N GLU A 99 -11.71 2.10 -14.40
CA GLU A 99 -10.75 1.35 -15.19
C GLU A 99 -9.55 2.23 -15.52
N ARG A 100 -9.84 3.43 -16.06
CA ARG A 100 -8.83 4.43 -16.41
C ARG A 100 -7.91 4.78 -15.24
N ALA A 101 -8.48 4.98 -14.05
CA ALA A 101 -7.72 5.25 -12.83
C ALA A 101 -6.82 4.08 -12.42
N LEU A 102 -7.35 2.85 -12.44
CA LEU A 102 -6.58 1.65 -12.07
C LEU A 102 -5.43 1.40 -13.05
N LEU A 103 -5.70 1.45 -14.36
CA LEU A 103 -4.64 1.29 -15.36
C LEU A 103 -3.63 2.43 -15.27
N GLN A 104 -4.05 3.68 -15.08
CA GLN A 104 -3.14 4.79 -14.86
C GLN A 104 -2.20 4.49 -13.68
N ARG A 105 -2.74 4.02 -12.55
CA ARG A 105 -1.98 3.71 -11.34
C ARG A 105 -0.92 2.64 -11.59
N ASP A 106 -1.27 1.62 -12.39
CA ASP A 106 -0.35 0.56 -12.79
C ASP A 106 0.78 1.11 -13.69
N LEU A 107 0.43 1.86 -14.74
CA LEU A 107 1.40 2.43 -15.69
C LEU A 107 2.34 3.43 -15.01
N TRP A 108 1.82 4.24 -14.09
CA TRP A 108 2.61 5.22 -13.35
C TRP A 108 3.62 4.54 -12.42
N SER A 109 3.27 3.40 -11.82
CA SER A 109 4.20 2.64 -10.99
C SER A 109 5.45 2.18 -11.75
N ILE A 110 5.28 1.75 -13.00
CA ILE A 110 6.39 1.39 -13.89
C ILE A 110 7.18 2.64 -14.28
N GLY A 111 6.50 3.75 -14.56
CA GLY A 111 7.16 5.02 -14.89
C GLY A 111 8.14 5.48 -13.81
N ASP A 112 7.75 5.42 -12.54
CA ASP A 112 8.62 5.75 -11.41
C ASP A 112 9.81 4.78 -11.30
N TRP A 113 9.57 3.48 -11.51
CA TRP A 113 10.64 2.48 -11.53
C TRP A 113 11.68 2.74 -12.63
N LEU A 114 11.24 3.14 -13.83
CA LEU A 114 12.13 3.52 -14.93
C LEU A 114 12.90 4.82 -14.64
N ALA A 115 12.24 5.81 -14.03
CA ALA A 115 12.83 7.10 -13.74
C ALA A 115 14.02 6.97 -12.77
N ALA A 116 13.93 6.09 -11.78
CA ALA A 116 15.03 5.77 -10.88
C ALA A 116 16.27 5.19 -11.59
N ARG A 117 16.11 4.71 -12.83
CA ARG A 117 17.14 4.03 -13.64
C ARG A 117 17.53 4.80 -14.90
N ALA A 118 17.07 6.04 -15.06
CA ALA A 118 17.21 6.82 -16.30
C ALA A 118 18.67 7.15 -16.68
N HIS A 119 19.62 7.03 -15.74
CA HIS A 119 21.05 7.32 -15.94
C HIS A 119 21.96 6.08 -15.95
N GLY A 120 21.38 4.88 -15.94
CA GLY A 120 22.13 3.62 -15.90
C GLY A 120 22.48 3.03 -17.28
N PRO A 121 23.04 1.81 -17.31
CA PRO A 121 23.38 1.11 -18.57
C PRO A 121 22.16 0.85 -19.46
N ASP A 122 20.96 0.77 -18.87
CA ASP A 122 19.70 0.53 -19.59
C ASP A 122 18.98 1.84 -19.98
N ALA A 123 19.64 3.00 -19.91
CA ALA A 123 19.00 4.30 -20.08
C ALA A 123 18.24 4.45 -21.42
N ALA A 124 18.69 3.80 -22.49
CA ALA A 124 17.98 3.82 -23.77
C ALA A 124 16.63 3.10 -23.71
N ALA A 125 16.59 1.89 -23.12
CA ALA A 125 15.35 1.15 -22.89
C ALA A 125 14.42 1.90 -21.94
N CYS A 126 14.97 2.47 -20.86
CA CYS A 126 14.20 3.27 -19.91
C CYS A 126 13.54 4.49 -20.58
N ARG A 127 14.27 5.21 -21.44
CA ARG A 127 13.70 6.34 -22.20
C ARG A 127 12.60 5.88 -23.15
N ALA A 128 12.84 4.82 -23.92
CA ALA A 128 11.88 4.32 -24.91
C ALA A 128 10.55 3.88 -24.28
N LEU A 129 10.61 3.17 -23.14
CA LEU A 129 9.44 2.80 -22.36
C LEU A 129 8.80 4.01 -21.68
N GLY A 130 9.59 4.86 -21.02
CA GLY A 130 9.10 6.03 -20.30
C GLY A 130 8.30 6.99 -21.18
N GLU A 131 8.75 7.24 -22.42
CA GLU A 131 8.03 8.09 -23.37
C GLU A 131 6.67 7.51 -23.80
N ARG A 132 6.58 6.17 -23.91
CA ARG A 132 5.34 5.46 -24.27
C ARG A 132 4.38 5.34 -23.11
N LEU A 133 4.91 5.09 -21.91
CA LEU A 133 4.15 5.10 -20.67
C LEU A 133 3.54 6.48 -20.42
N ALA A 134 4.31 7.56 -20.55
CA ALA A 134 3.79 8.91 -20.39
C ALA A 134 2.63 9.21 -21.36
N ARG A 135 2.72 8.76 -22.63
CA ARG A 135 1.60 8.87 -23.58
C ARG A 135 0.38 8.09 -23.12
N SER A 136 0.57 6.85 -22.69
CA SER A 136 -0.50 5.96 -22.27
C SER A 136 -1.20 6.47 -21.00
N ILE A 137 -0.42 6.93 -20.01
CA ILE A 137 -0.90 7.58 -18.78
C ILE A 137 -1.76 8.81 -19.12
N GLY A 138 -1.27 9.68 -20.02
CA GLY A 138 -2.04 10.84 -20.46
C GLY A 138 -3.34 10.48 -21.19
N LEU A 139 -3.35 9.36 -21.94
CA LEU A 139 -4.52 8.88 -22.65
C LEU A 139 -5.61 8.38 -21.70
N VAL A 140 -5.23 7.71 -20.61
CA VAL A 140 -6.17 7.19 -19.62
C VAL A 140 -6.41 8.13 -18.46
N ALA A 141 -5.81 9.32 -18.44
CA ALA A 141 -5.93 10.21 -17.30
C ALA A 141 -7.40 10.66 -17.08
N PRO A 142 -8.01 10.35 -15.93
CA PRO A 142 -9.33 10.87 -15.59
C PRO A 142 -9.27 12.39 -15.33
N THR A 143 -10.40 13.07 -15.48
CA THR A 143 -10.55 14.46 -15.01
C THR A 143 -10.52 14.50 -13.49
N ARG A 144 -10.31 15.68 -12.90
CA ARG A 144 -10.42 15.86 -11.44
C ARG A 144 -11.79 15.41 -10.90
N ALA A 145 -12.88 15.83 -11.55
CA ALA A 145 -14.23 15.46 -11.14
C ALA A 145 -14.47 13.95 -11.24
N GLU A 146 -13.90 13.29 -12.25
CA GLU A 146 -13.95 11.84 -12.39
C GLU A 146 -13.19 11.13 -11.26
N ILE A 147 -12.03 11.65 -10.84
CA ILE A 147 -11.25 11.12 -9.71
C ILE A 147 -12.03 11.26 -8.40
N ASP A 148 -12.59 12.44 -8.15
CA ASP A 148 -13.34 12.72 -6.92
C ASP A 148 -14.62 11.86 -6.84
N ALA A 149 -15.16 11.42 -7.98
CA ALA A 149 -16.34 10.56 -8.09
C ALA A 149 -16.02 9.04 -8.09
N LEU A 150 -14.76 8.64 -7.96
CA LEU A 150 -14.39 7.22 -7.87
C LEU A 150 -14.99 6.59 -6.61
N PRO A 151 -15.28 5.27 -6.63
CA PRO A 151 -15.86 4.59 -5.49
C PRO A 151 -14.90 4.58 -4.29
N ASP A 152 -15.44 4.83 -3.10
CA ASP A 152 -14.78 4.52 -1.84
C ASP A 152 -14.94 3.03 -1.55
N GLY A 153 -13.93 2.24 -1.93
CA GLY A 153 -13.93 0.79 -1.75
C GLY A 153 -13.94 0.35 -0.28
N LEU A 154 -13.61 1.23 0.68
CA LEU A 154 -13.62 0.87 2.10
C LEU A 154 -15.02 0.99 2.69
N ALA A 155 -15.76 2.05 2.39
CA ALA A 155 -17.10 2.30 2.93
C ALA A 155 -18.12 1.17 2.66
N THR A 156 -17.88 0.41 1.60
CA THR A 156 -18.71 -0.68 1.07
C THR A 156 -18.23 -2.07 1.50
N SER A 157 -17.01 -2.21 2.02
CA SER A 157 -16.37 -3.49 2.34
C SER A 157 -16.78 -4.09 3.70
N ARG A 158 -18.02 -3.87 4.15
CA ARG A 158 -18.48 -4.33 5.50
C ARG A 158 -18.37 -5.83 5.69
N ALA A 159 -18.62 -6.61 4.64
CA ALA A 159 -18.61 -8.06 4.69
C ALA A 159 -17.21 -8.66 4.95
N THR A 160 -16.14 -7.89 4.71
CA THR A 160 -14.76 -8.36 4.90
C THR A 160 -14.26 -8.15 6.33
N GLY A 161 -14.94 -7.32 7.14
CA GLY A 161 -14.47 -6.90 8.45
C GLY A 161 -13.52 -5.71 8.43
N ALA A 162 -13.36 -5.04 7.28
CA ALA A 162 -12.60 -3.80 7.18
C ALA A 162 -13.23 -2.66 8.02
N PRO A 163 -12.44 -1.73 8.59
CA PRO A 163 -12.96 -0.60 9.36
C PRO A 163 -13.60 0.43 8.42
N VAL A 164 -14.87 0.24 8.07
CA VAL A 164 -15.57 1.05 7.07
C VAL A 164 -15.75 2.52 7.46
N ASP A 165 -15.60 2.83 8.75
CA ASP A 165 -15.71 4.17 9.35
C ASP A 165 -14.33 4.84 9.54
N LEU A 166 -13.25 4.25 9.02
CA LEU A 166 -11.87 4.71 9.22
C LEU A 166 -11.66 6.18 8.84
N PHE A 167 -12.33 6.64 7.78
CA PHE A 167 -12.20 8.01 7.28
C PHE A 167 -13.31 8.95 7.75
N GLU A 168 -14.22 8.52 8.63
CA GLU A 168 -15.27 9.40 9.16
C GLU A 168 -14.64 10.48 10.07
N PRO A 169 -14.85 11.80 9.81
CA PRO A 169 -14.18 12.87 10.55
C PRO A 169 -14.40 12.83 12.08
N ASN A 170 -15.61 12.43 12.47
CA ASN A 170 -16.05 12.35 13.86
C ASN A 170 -16.22 10.89 14.32
N GLY A 171 -15.67 9.94 13.55
CA GLY A 171 -15.70 8.53 13.87
C GLY A 171 -14.81 8.15 15.06
N PRO A 172 -14.80 6.86 15.43
CA PRO A 172 -13.99 6.34 16.53
C PRO A 172 -12.48 6.36 16.25
N TRP A 173 -12.10 6.54 14.99
CA TRP A 173 -10.71 6.64 14.54
C TRP A 173 -10.22 8.09 14.58
N VAL A 174 -9.03 8.29 15.14
CA VAL A 174 -8.30 9.55 15.10
C VAL A 174 -7.11 9.36 14.16
N GLU A 175 -7.15 10.04 13.01
CA GLU A 175 -6.00 10.13 12.11
C GLU A 175 -4.90 10.93 12.80
N LEU A 176 -3.69 10.37 12.80
CA LEU A 176 -2.53 10.92 13.46
C LEU A 176 -1.74 11.80 12.50
N ASP A 177 -1.20 12.88 13.05
CA ASP A 177 -0.13 13.68 12.48
C ASP A 177 1.00 13.81 13.51
N ALA A 178 2.08 14.45 13.12
CA ALA A 178 3.22 14.76 13.96
C ALA A 178 3.42 16.25 14.11
N VAL A 179 3.44 16.71 15.36
CA VAL A 179 3.76 18.10 15.70
C VAL A 179 5.09 18.47 15.05
N SER A 180 5.07 19.48 14.18
CA SER A 180 6.26 20.03 13.49
C SER A 180 7.01 19.06 12.56
N ALA A 181 6.42 17.94 12.15
CA ALA A 181 7.13 17.02 11.27
C ALA A 181 7.32 17.62 9.86
N ILE A 182 8.59 17.75 9.48
CA ILE A 182 9.00 18.06 8.10
C ILE A 182 8.80 16.84 7.18
N ARG A 183 8.58 15.65 7.76
CA ARG A 183 8.49 14.36 7.05
C ARG A 183 7.15 13.66 7.27
N PRO A 184 6.68 12.83 6.32
CA PRO A 184 5.54 11.95 6.52
C PRO A 184 5.70 11.05 7.75
N LEU A 185 4.58 10.65 8.37
CA LEU A 185 4.58 9.68 9.48
C LEU A 185 5.05 8.27 9.07
N THR A 186 5.06 7.99 7.77
CA THR A 186 5.27 6.65 7.21
C THR A 186 6.39 6.63 6.18
N PRO A 187 7.56 7.25 6.42
CA PRO A 187 8.53 7.58 5.37
C PRO A 187 9.02 6.37 4.57
N ALA A 188 9.11 5.20 5.22
CA ALA A 188 9.42 3.93 4.58
C ALA A 188 8.36 3.50 3.55
N HIS A 189 7.08 3.58 3.91
CA HIS A 189 5.96 3.25 3.03
C HIS A 189 5.81 4.28 1.91
N ASP A 190 5.95 5.57 2.23
CA ASP A 190 5.91 6.66 1.24
C ASP A 190 7.03 6.51 0.19
N ALA A 191 8.25 6.19 0.64
CA ALA A 191 9.39 5.93 -0.25
C ALA A 191 9.15 4.70 -1.13
N HIS A 192 8.61 3.62 -0.56
CA HIS A 192 8.27 2.40 -1.30
C HIS A 192 7.25 2.65 -2.40
N ALA A 193 6.16 3.36 -2.09
CA ALA A 193 5.15 3.72 -3.06
C ALA A 193 5.60 4.81 -4.05
N GLY A 194 6.82 5.36 -3.91
CA GLY A 194 7.34 6.42 -4.79
C GLY A 194 6.52 7.71 -4.76
N GLY A 195 5.74 7.93 -3.70
CA GLY A 195 4.78 9.03 -3.62
C GLY A 195 3.57 8.90 -4.55
N ARG A 196 3.23 7.68 -5.02
CA ARG A 196 2.01 7.41 -5.80
C ARG A 196 0.80 7.07 -4.93
N SER A 197 0.99 7.08 -3.62
CA SER A 197 -0.04 6.77 -2.63
C SER A 197 0.11 7.72 -1.45
N ALA A 198 -1.02 8.09 -0.86
CA ALA A 198 -1.09 8.80 0.40
C ALA A 198 -1.32 7.79 1.53
N PHE A 199 -0.39 7.78 2.50
CA PHE A 199 -0.52 6.97 3.69
C PHE A 199 -1.08 7.79 4.85
N SER A 200 -1.91 7.16 5.67
CA SER A 200 -2.47 7.75 6.88
C SER A 200 -2.48 6.71 7.99
N VAL A 201 -2.11 7.13 9.20
CA VAL A 201 -2.11 6.29 10.40
C VAL A 201 -3.28 6.71 11.27
N HIS A 202 -4.08 5.76 11.72
CA HIS A 202 -5.26 6.01 12.53
C HIS A 202 -5.19 5.23 13.84
N LEU A 203 -5.62 5.84 14.92
CA LEU A 203 -5.65 5.25 16.26
C LEU A 203 -7.09 5.22 16.77
N SER A 204 -7.48 4.10 17.37
CA SER A 204 -8.74 3.96 18.11
C SER A 204 -8.49 3.23 19.41
N VAL A 205 -8.70 3.90 20.55
CA VAL A 205 -8.68 3.24 21.86
C VAL A 205 -10.09 2.75 22.23
N PRO A 206 -10.27 1.74 23.09
CA PRO A 206 -11.57 1.13 23.37
C PRO A 206 -12.66 2.08 23.86
N GLY A 207 -12.31 3.11 24.64
CA GLY A 207 -13.28 4.12 25.08
C GLY A 207 -13.62 5.18 24.02
N GLY A 208 -13.23 4.95 22.77
CA GLY A 208 -13.62 5.77 21.62
C GLY A 208 -12.85 7.07 21.51
N ARG A 209 -13.36 7.96 20.66
CA ARG A 209 -12.65 9.16 20.20
C ARG A 209 -12.15 10.07 21.34
N ALA A 210 -13.00 10.36 22.33
CA ALA A 210 -12.64 11.26 23.42
C ALA A 210 -11.46 10.72 24.24
N GLU A 211 -11.45 9.42 24.53
CA GLU A 211 -10.33 8.78 25.22
C GLU A 211 -9.08 8.68 24.34
N THR A 212 -9.23 8.48 23.02
CA THR A 212 -8.10 8.52 22.08
C THR A 212 -7.43 9.90 22.13
N LEU A 213 -8.22 10.98 22.07
CA LEU A 213 -7.71 12.35 22.15
C LEU A 213 -7.01 12.62 23.49
N ALA A 214 -7.63 12.22 24.61
CA ALA A 214 -7.03 12.35 25.93
C ALA A 214 -5.72 11.53 26.07
N TYR A 215 -5.64 10.35 25.44
CA TYR A 215 -4.41 9.57 25.39
C TYR A 215 -3.30 10.30 24.62
N LEU A 216 -3.60 10.84 23.44
CA LEU A 216 -2.63 11.59 22.65
C LEU A 216 -2.10 12.83 23.40
N GLU A 217 -2.98 13.52 24.14
CA GLU A 217 -2.58 14.62 25.01
C GLU A 217 -1.62 14.18 26.12
N ARG A 218 -1.92 13.07 26.82
CA ARG A 218 -1.02 12.51 27.83
C ARG A 218 0.32 12.09 27.25
N LEU A 219 0.32 11.43 26.08
CA LEU A 219 1.53 11.00 25.40
C LEU A 219 2.41 12.21 25.03
N ARG A 220 1.81 13.28 24.53
CA ARG A 220 2.51 14.52 24.15
C ARG A 220 3.04 15.29 25.36
N ALA A 221 2.33 15.24 26.49
CA ALA A 221 2.71 15.88 27.74
C ALA A 221 3.78 15.09 28.53
N PHE A 222 4.14 13.88 28.08
CA PHE A 222 5.15 13.08 28.76
C PHE A 222 6.56 13.63 28.53
N ASP A 223 7.17 14.09 29.63
CA ASP A 223 8.54 14.55 29.65
C ASP A 223 9.51 13.36 29.65
N ALA A 224 10.62 13.48 28.92
CA ALA A 224 11.65 12.45 28.78
C ALA A 224 11.15 11.11 28.17
N PRO A 225 10.71 11.11 26.88
CA PRO A 225 10.44 9.86 26.15
C PRO A 225 11.69 8.98 25.94
N LEU A 226 12.88 9.52 26.24
CA LEU A 226 14.15 8.81 26.21
C LEU A 226 14.87 8.91 27.56
N VAL A 227 15.50 7.81 27.98
CA VAL A 227 16.47 7.75 29.10
C VAL A 227 17.76 7.16 28.56
N GLN A 228 18.88 7.87 28.66
CA GLN A 228 20.19 7.43 28.13
C GLN A 228 20.13 6.98 26.65
N HIS A 229 19.41 7.72 25.82
CA HIS A 229 19.20 7.43 24.38
C HIS A 229 18.38 6.15 24.08
N LEU A 230 17.70 5.59 25.08
CA LEU A 230 16.82 4.43 24.97
C LEU A 230 15.38 4.85 25.28
N LEU A 231 14.39 4.12 24.73
CA LEU A 231 12.97 4.38 25.00
C LEU A 231 12.68 4.29 26.50
N ASN A 232 12.02 5.30 27.04
CA ASN A 232 11.66 5.33 28.45
C ASN A 232 10.49 4.36 28.71
N PRO A 233 10.65 3.29 29.53
CA PRO A 233 9.56 2.38 29.82
C PRO A 233 8.38 3.04 30.55
N ALA A 234 8.56 4.22 31.15
CA ALA A 234 7.47 5.01 31.73
C ALA A 234 6.64 5.79 30.69
N THR A 235 7.00 5.73 29.39
CA THR A 235 6.22 6.35 28.31
C THR A 235 4.76 5.86 28.36
N PRO A 236 3.76 6.77 28.33
CA PRO A 236 2.36 6.41 28.37
C PRO A 236 1.98 5.39 27.28
N GLN A 237 1.58 4.20 27.72
CA GLN A 237 1.02 3.18 26.84
C GLN A 237 -0.48 3.46 26.61
N PHE A 238 -0.96 3.12 25.42
CA PHE A 238 -2.40 3.05 25.16
C PHE A 238 -3.00 1.80 25.85
N PRO A 239 -4.30 1.77 26.18
CA PRO A 239 -4.92 0.63 26.85
C PRO A 239 -5.00 -0.62 25.96
N PRO A 240 -5.06 -1.85 26.53
CA PRO A 240 -5.40 -3.06 25.79
C PRO A 240 -6.74 -2.92 25.07
N GLY A 241 -6.85 -3.53 23.89
CA GLY A 241 -7.96 -3.36 22.96
C GLY A 241 -7.78 -2.20 21.98
N THR A 242 -6.71 -1.40 22.11
CA THR A 242 -6.40 -0.34 21.14
C THR A 242 -6.14 -0.93 19.76
N SER A 243 -6.68 -0.29 18.73
CA SER A 243 -6.44 -0.61 17.33
C SER A 243 -5.69 0.52 16.62
N VAL A 244 -4.77 0.14 15.74
CA VAL A 244 -4.02 1.05 14.87
C VAL A 244 -4.19 0.59 13.44
N ALA A 245 -4.56 1.51 12.55
CA ALA A 245 -4.71 1.24 11.13
C ALA A 245 -3.72 2.07 10.31
N LEU A 246 -3.03 1.44 9.37
CA LEU A 246 -2.31 2.09 8.28
C LEU A 246 -3.15 1.96 7.02
N ALA A 247 -3.68 3.07 6.52
CA ALA A 247 -4.42 3.11 5.28
C ALA A 247 -3.59 3.72 4.15
N ARG A 248 -3.63 3.06 2.99
CA ARG A 248 -3.01 3.50 1.74
C ARG A 248 -4.10 3.86 0.74
N ARG A 249 -4.14 5.12 0.31
CA ARG A 249 -5.02 5.61 -0.75
C ARG A 249 -4.22 5.97 -2.00
N ALA A 250 -4.72 5.64 -3.17
CA ALA A 250 -4.05 5.97 -4.41
C ALA A 250 -4.04 7.48 -4.65
N LEU A 251 -2.89 8.00 -5.08
CA LEU A 251 -2.83 9.27 -5.79
C LEU A 251 -3.00 8.99 -7.29
N LEU A 252 -3.64 9.93 -7.98
CA LEU A 252 -3.85 9.88 -9.43
C LEU A 252 -3.40 11.19 -10.06
N VAL A 253 -3.17 11.14 -11.37
CA VAL A 253 -2.86 12.31 -12.18
C VAL A 253 -4.09 12.68 -13.00
N SER A 254 -4.60 13.89 -12.84
CA SER A 254 -5.70 14.37 -13.68
C SER A 254 -5.25 14.56 -15.13
N ASN A 255 -6.20 14.65 -16.06
CA ASN A 255 -5.90 14.98 -17.46
C ASN A 255 -5.27 16.38 -17.67
N ALA A 256 -5.35 17.24 -16.65
CA ALA A 256 -4.65 18.53 -16.59
C ALA A 256 -3.21 18.42 -16.03
N GLY A 257 -2.78 17.21 -15.64
CA GLY A 257 -1.47 16.96 -15.04
C GLY A 257 -1.40 17.26 -13.54
N GLU A 258 -2.54 17.40 -12.87
CA GLU A 258 -2.61 17.68 -11.43
C GLU A 258 -2.52 16.40 -10.62
N LEU A 259 -1.80 16.43 -9.50
CA LEU A 259 -1.82 15.34 -8.53
C LEU A 259 -3.10 15.45 -7.69
N VAL A 260 -3.84 14.34 -7.58
CA VAL A 260 -5.13 14.28 -6.88
C VAL A 260 -5.14 13.08 -5.94
N ARG A 261 -5.54 13.28 -4.68
CA ARG A 261 -5.83 12.18 -3.76
C ARG A 261 -7.17 11.56 -4.13
N SER A 262 -7.19 10.27 -4.43
CA SER A 262 -8.42 9.58 -4.81
C SER A 262 -9.11 8.93 -3.61
N PRO A 263 -10.42 8.66 -3.70
CA PRO A 263 -11.15 7.78 -2.78
C PRO A 263 -10.69 6.32 -2.82
N LEU A 264 -9.94 5.90 -3.84
CA LEU A 264 -9.53 4.51 -4.01
C LEU A 264 -8.54 4.09 -2.90
N VAL A 265 -8.98 3.15 -2.07
CA VAL A 265 -8.17 2.52 -1.04
C VAL A 265 -7.44 1.32 -1.66
N GLU A 266 -6.12 1.34 -1.59
CA GLU A 266 -5.27 0.24 -2.09
C GLU A 266 -5.06 -0.82 -1.02
N SER A 267 -4.91 -0.41 0.24
CA SER A 267 -4.82 -1.33 1.37
C SER A 267 -5.15 -0.67 2.71
N VAL A 268 -5.55 -1.50 3.68
CA VAL A 268 -5.67 -1.16 5.09
C VAL A 268 -5.00 -2.26 5.90
N GLN A 269 -3.97 -1.92 6.67
CA GLN A 269 -3.36 -2.82 7.64
C GLN A 269 -3.84 -2.44 9.03
N LEU A 270 -4.39 -3.41 9.77
CA LEU A 270 -4.99 -3.23 11.08
C LEU A 270 -4.23 -4.06 12.11
N ARG A 271 -3.85 -3.42 13.23
CA ARG A 271 -3.30 -4.10 14.40
C ARG A 271 -4.16 -3.80 15.60
N THR A 272 -4.59 -4.84 16.31
CA THR A 272 -5.30 -4.71 17.58
C THR A 272 -4.45 -5.29 18.69
N PHE A 273 -4.10 -4.45 19.65
CA PHE A 273 -3.22 -4.80 20.76
C PHE A 273 -4.05 -5.42 21.88
N THR A 274 -3.86 -6.70 22.16
CA THR A 274 -4.60 -7.44 23.20
C THR A 274 -3.95 -7.30 24.58
N GLY A 275 -2.70 -6.87 24.63
CA GLY A 275 -1.94 -6.62 25.85
C GLY A 275 -0.48 -6.25 25.52
N PHE A 276 0.34 -6.06 26.55
CA PHE A 276 1.74 -5.65 26.40
C PHE A 276 2.74 -6.55 27.17
N GLY A 277 2.24 -7.61 27.82
CA GLY A 277 3.02 -8.46 28.73
C GLY A 277 3.34 -7.79 30.08
N ASP A 278 3.95 -8.55 30.98
CA ASP A 278 4.31 -8.09 32.35
C ASP A 278 5.55 -7.18 32.40
N ALA A 279 6.29 -7.06 31.30
CA ALA A 279 7.43 -6.17 31.20
C ALA A 279 7.48 -5.52 29.82
N LEU A 280 7.30 -4.19 29.78
CA LEU A 280 7.80 -3.42 28.64
C LEU A 280 9.28 -3.75 28.49
N PRO A 281 9.76 -3.99 27.26
CA PRO A 281 11.14 -4.37 27.01
C PRO A 281 12.07 -3.41 27.73
N ARG A 282 13.01 -3.97 28.51
CA ARG A 282 14.03 -3.17 29.17
C ARG A 282 14.82 -2.44 28.10
N ALA A 283 15.35 -1.28 28.48
CA ALA A 283 16.15 -0.44 27.61
C ALA A 283 17.27 -1.27 26.95
N GLY A 284 17.18 -1.49 25.63
CA GLY A 284 18.14 -2.30 24.86
C GLY A 284 17.74 -3.74 24.54
N GLU A 285 16.61 -4.25 25.02
CA GLU A 285 16.17 -5.64 24.81
C GLU A 285 14.77 -5.73 24.19
N LEU A 286 14.69 -5.82 22.87
CA LEU A 286 13.53 -6.35 22.15
C LEU A 286 13.96 -7.67 21.50
N LEU A 287 14.20 -8.66 22.35
CA LEU A 287 14.63 -9.99 21.93
C LEU A 287 13.43 -10.72 21.29
N ALA A 288 13.63 -11.14 20.04
CA ALA A 288 13.24 -12.39 19.37
C ALA A 288 11.99 -13.19 19.84
N GLN A 289 11.01 -12.56 20.49
CA GLN A 289 9.85 -13.26 21.01
C GLN A 289 8.69 -13.22 20.02
N ASP A 290 8.01 -14.36 20.00
CA ASP A 290 6.74 -14.60 19.34
C ASP A 290 5.71 -13.58 19.86
N GLN A 291 5.62 -12.41 19.21
CA GLN A 291 4.72 -11.30 19.57
C GLN A 291 3.24 -11.62 19.35
N ALA A 292 2.97 -12.81 18.81
CA ALA A 292 1.65 -13.29 18.43
C ALA A 292 0.57 -13.24 19.55
N PRO A 293 0.84 -13.44 20.86
CA PRO A 293 -0.24 -13.37 21.84
C PRO A 293 -0.68 -11.93 22.17
N LEU A 294 0.11 -10.91 21.78
CA LEU A 294 -0.11 -9.52 22.21
C LEU A 294 -0.70 -8.61 21.12
N GLN A 295 -0.68 -9.07 19.86
CA GLN A 295 -1.22 -8.32 18.73
C GLN A 295 -1.99 -9.24 17.78
N ARG A 296 -3.16 -8.78 17.34
CA ARG A 296 -3.90 -9.38 16.22
C ARG A 296 -3.71 -8.52 14.99
N VAL A 297 -3.25 -9.12 13.90
CA VAL A 297 -3.03 -8.45 12.63
C VAL A 297 -4.14 -8.86 11.65
N ALA A 298 -4.67 -7.88 10.93
CA ALA A 298 -5.51 -8.08 9.75
C ALA A 298 -5.01 -7.15 8.65
N GLU A 299 -5.11 -7.58 7.40
CA GLU A 299 -4.80 -6.75 6.25
C GLU A 299 -5.91 -6.90 5.22
N PHE A 300 -6.23 -5.78 4.58
CA PHE A 300 -7.20 -5.69 3.51
C PHE A 300 -6.51 -5.07 2.32
N GLU A 301 -6.70 -5.63 1.14
CA GLU A 301 -6.08 -5.16 -0.09
C GLU A 301 -7.12 -5.00 -1.19
N LEU A 302 -6.82 -4.09 -2.11
CA LEU A 302 -7.59 -3.89 -3.33
C LEU A 302 -7.78 -5.21 -4.09
N ASP A 303 -9.03 -5.67 -4.17
CA ASP A 303 -9.46 -6.68 -5.12
C ASP A 303 -9.93 -5.97 -6.39
N ARG A 304 -9.00 -5.77 -7.31
CA ARG A 304 -9.24 -5.07 -8.57
C ARG A 304 -10.40 -5.68 -9.36
N ARG A 305 -10.48 -7.02 -9.42
CA ARG A 305 -11.52 -7.72 -10.18
C ARG A 305 -12.88 -7.55 -9.53
N ALA A 306 -12.96 -7.67 -8.20
CA ALA A 306 -14.20 -7.41 -7.48
C ALA A 306 -14.64 -5.95 -7.64
N LEU A 307 -13.71 -4.99 -7.55
CA LEU A 307 -14.02 -3.58 -7.69
C LEU A 307 -14.54 -3.23 -9.09
N LEU A 308 -13.90 -3.75 -10.14
CA LEU A 308 -14.32 -3.53 -11.52
C LEU A 308 -15.67 -4.19 -11.83
N ARG A 309 -15.94 -5.36 -11.24
CA ARG A 309 -17.20 -6.09 -11.43
C ARG A 309 -18.37 -5.46 -10.69
N THR A 310 -18.17 -5.02 -9.45
CA THR A 310 -19.26 -4.58 -8.55
C THR A 310 -19.38 -3.06 -8.44
N ARG A 311 -18.33 -2.32 -8.82
CA ARG A 311 -18.21 -0.85 -8.67
C ARG A 311 -18.36 -0.35 -7.24
N SER A 312 -18.29 -1.24 -6.25
CA SER A 312 -18.58 -0.91 -4.86
C SER A 312 -17.70 -1.72 -3.94
N ASP A 313 -17.68 -3.05 -4.03
CA ASP A 313 -16.85 -3.90 -3.17
C ASP A 313 -15.46 -4.09 -3.79
N GLY A 314 -14.45 -3.49 -3.16
CA GLY A 314 -13.11 -3.39 -3.73
C GLY A 314 -11.99 -3.82 -2.82
N LEU A 315 -12.25 -4.25 -1.58
CA LEU A 315 -11.21 -4.80 -0.72
C LEU A 315 -11.50 -6.26 -0.43
N ARG A 316 -10.46 -7.07 -0.32
CA ARG A 316 -10.53 -8.42 0.23
C ARG A 316 -9.68 -8.51 1.49
N ALA A 317 -10.09 -9.34 2.44
CA ALA A 317 -9.24 -9.71 3.56
C ALA A 317 -8.08 -10.59 3.07
N VAL A 318 -6.88 -10.34 3.60
CA VAL A 318 -5.71 -11.20 3.40
C VAL A 318 -5.84 -12.40 4.34
N GLY A 319 -5.81 -13.60 3.76
CA GLY A 319 -5.88 -14.85 4.49
C GLY A 319 -4.60 -15.19 5.24
N ALA A 320 -4.68 -16.10 6.21
CA ALA A 320 -3.51 -16.56 6.98
C ALA A 320 -2.46 -17.25 6.11
N ASP A 321 -2.90 -17.88 5.01
CA ASP A 321 -2.05 -18.60 4.06
C ASP A 321 -1.72 -17.78 2.80
N ASP A 322 -2.18 -16.53 2.71
CA ASP A 322 -1.86 -15.66 1.59
C ASP A 322 -0.36 -15.36 1.60
N THR A 323 0.31 -15.67 0.49
CA THR A 323 1.74 -15.38 0.29
C THR A 323 1.93 -14.25 -0.71
N ALA A 324 2.95 -13.41 -0.50
CA ALA A 324 3.33 -12.38 -1.45
C ALA A 324 4.85 -12.19 -1.45
N TYR A 325 5.42 -11.91 -2.62
CA TYR A 325 6.82 -11.53 -2.67
C TYR A 325 7.01 -10.15 -2.02
N PRO A 326 8.02 -9.98 -1.14
CA PRO A 326 8.32 -8.68 -0.59
C PRO A 326 8.87 -7.78 -1.69
N LEU A 327 8.31 -6.58 -1.83
CA LEU A 327 8.89 -5.51 -2.66
C LEU A 327 9.59 -4.44 -1.79
N PHE A 328 9.36 -4.52 -0.47
CA PHE A 328 9.95 -3.63 0.52
C PHE A 328 11.16 -4.30 1.18
N GLY A 329 12.26 -3.56 1.36
CA GLY A 329 13.43 -4.05 2.10
C GLY A 329 14.26 -5.14 1.40
N THR A 330 14.08 -5.38 0.10
CA THR A 330 14.81 -6.47 -0.61
C THR A 330 16.22 -6.11 -1.06
N HIS A 331 16.65 -4.86 -0.84
CA HIS A 331 17.95 -4.35 -1.33
C HIS A 331 18.16 -4.51 -2.85
N GLY A 332 17.08 -4.56 -3.62
CA GLY A 332 17.13 -4.68 -5.08
C GLY A 332 17.10 -6.11 -5.61
N ASP A 333 17.14 -7.10 -4.73
CA ASP A 333 17.09 -8.50 -5.12
C ASP A 333 15.74 -8.85 -5.76
N ASP A 334 15.78 -9.52 -6.91
CA ASP A 334 14.62 -9.97 -7.68
C ASP A 334 14.55 -11.50 -7.64
N PRO A 335 13.72 -12.09 -6.77
CA PRO A 335 13.65 -13.54 -6.59
C PRO A 335 13.04 -14.28 -7.81
N LEU A 336 12.48 -13.56 -8.78
CA LEU A 336 11.97 -14.14 -10.02
C LEU A 336 13.02 -14.18 -11.13
N GLU A 337 13.98 -13.24 -11.14
CA GLU A 337 15.15 -13.28 -12.04
C GLU A 337 16.31 -14.10 -11.47
N HIS A 338 16.44 -14.13 -10.15
CA HIS A 338 17.48 -14.83 -9.41
C HIS A 338 16.84 -15.78 -8.39
N PRO A 339 16.29 -16.93 -8.82
CA PRO A 339 15.60 -17.84 -7.91
C PRO A 339 16.53 -18.59 -6.95
N ASP A 340 17.83 -18.66 -7.27
CA ASP A 340 18.80 -19.41 -6.47
C ASP A 340 18.98 -18.77 -5.08
N GLY A 341 18.76 -19.56 -4.03
CA GLY A 341 18.88 -19.10 -2.64
C GLY A 341 17.62 -18.46 -2.07
N HIS A 342 16.57 -18.32 -2.86
CA HIS A 342 15.27 -17.81 -2.40
C HIS A 342 14.28 -18.92 -2.14
N GLY A 343 13.58 -18.83 -1.00
CA GLY A 343 12.37 -19.59 -0.77
C GLY A 343 11.22 -19.09 -1.65
N GLY A 344 10.07 -19.77 -1.57
CA GLY A 344 8.82 -19.21 -2.09
C GLY A 344 8.44 -17.90 -1.39
N PRO A 345 7.45 -17.16 -1.90
CA PRO A 345 6.97 -15.94 -1.25
C PRO A 345 6.56 -16.24 0.20
N PRO A 346 7.00 -15.43 1.19
CA PRO A 346 6.60 -15.61 2.58
C PRO A 346 5.10 -15.33 2.76
N ARG A 347 4.56 -15.74 3.92
CA ARG A 347 3.21 -15.33 4.31
C ARG A 347 3.16 -13.82 4.44
N ARG A 348 2.13 -13.22 3.85
CA ARG A 348 2.00 -11.76 3.77
C ARG A 348 1.92 -11.11 5.16
N LEU A 349 1.12 -11.69 6.06
CA LEU A 349 0.90 -11.14 7.40
C LEU A 349 2.16 -11.17 8.30
N ASP A 350 3.19 -11.94 7.95
CA ASP A 350 4.45 -11.99 8.70
C ASP A 350 5.36 -10.77 8.43
N GLY A 351 5.21 -10.11 7.28
CA GLY A 351 6.10 -9.01 6.87
C GLY A 351 6.02 -7.78 7.79
N CYS A 352 4.85 -7.50 8.36
CA CYS A 352 4.64 -6.36 9.24
C CYS A 352 5.47 -6.41 10.53
N VAL A 353 5.64 -7.61 11.10
CA VAL A 353 6.29 -7.80 12.41
C VAL A 353 7.77 -7.47 12.34
N GLN A 354 8.40 -7.55 11.16
CA GLN A 354 9.80 -7.20 10.95
C GLN A 354 10.10 -5.72 11.24
N CYS A 355 9.12 -4.82 11.10
CA CYS A 355 9.28 -3.40 11.41
C CYS A 355 8.50 -2.96 12.65
N HIS A 356 7.48 -3.71 13.07
CA HIS A 356 6.51 -3.28 14.09
C HIS A 356 6.39 -4.23 15.29
N GLY A 357 7.36 -5.12 15.47
CA GLY A 357 7.36 -6.14 16.51
C GLY A 357 7.78 -5.66 17.90
N ALA A 358 7.53 -4.41 18.30
CA ALA A 358 7.61 -3.99 19.70
C ALA A 358 6.22 -3.93 20.34
N PRO A 359 6.07 -4.03 21.68
CA PRO A 359 4.78 -3.90 22.32
C PRO A 359 4.34 -2.43 22.44
N GLY A 360 3.02 -2.23 22.48
CA GLY A 360 2.41 -0.94 22.82
C GLY A 360 2.80 0.20 21.88
N ILE A 361 2.98 1.39 22.44
CA ILE A 361 3.33 2.60 21.67
C ILE A 361 4.66 2.46 20.92
N PHE A 362 5.55 1.60 21.42
CA PHE A 362 6.85 1.35 20.79
C PHE A 362 6.73 0.51 19.51
N SER A 363 5.62 -0.21 19.30
CA SER A 363 5.31 -0.87 18.01
C SER A 363 5.19 0.14 16.86
N LEU A 364 4.82 1.38 17.17
CA LEU A 364 4.51 2.38 16.17
C LEU A 364 5.81 3.04 15.70
N VAL A 365 6.31 2.62 14.54
CA VAL A 365 7.48 3.23 13.89
C VAL A 365 7.25 4.72 13.61
N SER A 366 6.00 5.13 13.42
CA SER A 366 5.63 6.56 13.33
C SER A 366 5.88 7.33 14.62
N TYR A 367 5.91 6.66 15.78
CA TYR A 367 6.26 7.24 17.08
C TYR A 367 7.77 7.18 17.30
N THR A 368 8.36 5.98 17.20
CA THR A 368 9.77 5.77 17.51
C THR A 368 10.68 6.41 16.46
N GLY A 369 10.29 6.39 15.18
CA GLY A 369 11.10 6.84 14.05
C GLY A 369 12.15 5.82 13.59
N VAL A 370 12.12 4.60 14.14
CA VAL A 370 13.00 3.47 13.78
C VAL A 370 12.20 2.18 13.73
N ALA A 371 12.64 1.23 12.89
CA ALA A 371 12.06 -0.12 12.87
C ALA A 371 12.19 -0.77 14.25
N THR A 372 11.23 -1.63 14.59
CA THR A 372 11.08 -2.16 15.95
C THR A 372 10.87 -3.68 16.00
N GLY A 373 11.05 -4.36 14.87
CA GLY A 373 10.93 -5.81 14.81
C GLY A 373 12.18 -6.55 15.29
N PRO A 374 12.13 -7.90 15.25
CA PRO A 374 13.21 -8.76 15.73
C PRO A 374 14.57 -8.39 15.14
N GLY A 375 15.59 -8.31 16.00
CA GLY A 375 16.97 -8.01 15.59
C GLY A 375 17.29 -6.53 15.38
N THR A 376 16.36 -5.60 15.67
CA THR A 376 16.63 -4.16 15.55
C THR A 376 17.35 -3.60 16.79
N HIS A 377 18.38 -2.78 16.58
CA HIS A 377 19.09 -2.06 17.64
C HIS A 377 18.47 -0.67 17.88
N PHE A 378 17.97 -0.42 19.09
CA PHE A 378 17.25 0.80 19.48
C PHE A 378 18.14 1.91 20.04
N GLN A 379 19.28 2.18 19.41
CA GLN A 379 20.09 3.35 19.78
C GLN A 379 19.64 4.55 18.96
N PHE A 380 19.04 5.53 19.62
CA PHE A 380 18.64 6.78 19.00
C PHE A 380 19.83 7.72 18.89
N GLU A 381 19.96 8.36 17.73
CA GLU A 381 20.91 9.47 17.54
C GLU A 381 20.63 10.57 18.58
N LEU A 382 21.69 11.18 19.11
CA LEU A 382 21.57 12.31 20.03
C LEU A 382 20.69 13.40 19.39
N GLY A 383 19.62 13.79 20.09
CA GLY A 383 18.70 14.84 19.63
C GLY A 383 17.52 14.36 18.79
N ARG A 384 17.42 13.06 18.47
CA ARG A 384 16.26 12.50 17.76
C ARG A 384 15.26 11.89 18.74
N ALA A 385 14.42 12.73 19.32
CA ALA A 385 13.34 12.27 20.20
C ALA A 385 12.21 11.59 19.39
N PRO A 386 11.45 10.66 20.02
CA PRO A 386 10.21 10.16 19.46
C PRO A 386 9.26 11.27 19.04
N VAL A 387 8.47 10.97 18.02
CA VAL A 387 7.49 11.88 17.44
C VAL A 387 6.38 12.17 18.44
N ARG A 388 5.96 13.44 18.49
CA ARG A 388 4.78 13.85 19.26
C ARG A 388 3.56 13.79 18.34
N PHE A 389 2.66 12.87 18.63
CA PHE A 389 1.43 12.76 17.87
C PHE A 389 0.43 13.86 18.21
N GLU A 390 -0.34 14.26 17.20
CA GLU A 390 -1.53 15.07 17.34
C GLU A 390 -2.61 14.61 16.35
N PRO A 391 -3.89 14.97 16.59
CA PRO A 391 -4.92 14.76 15.59
C PRO A 391 -4.60 15.56 14.33
N VAL A 392 -4.77 14.94 13.17
CA VAL A 392 -4.49 15.56 11.88
C VAL A 392 -5.39 16.77 11.59
N ASP A 393 -4.82 17.79 10.96
CA ASP A 393 -5.59 18.67 10.08
C ASP A 393 -5.66 18.02 8.69
N ARG A 394 -6.84 17.49 8.33
CA ARG A 394 -7.01 16.71 7.10
C ARG A 394 -6.63 17.47 5.84
N ALA A 395 -6.89 18.77 5.80
CA ALA A 395 -6.51 19.59 4.64
C ALA A 395 -4.97 19.64 4.50
N ALA A 396 -4.26 19.78 5.61
CA ALA A 396 -2.80 19.79 5.62
C ALA A 396 -2.19 18.42 5.27
N ALA A 397 -2.80 17.32 5.73
CA ALA A 397 -2.34 15.97 5.40
C ALA A 397 -2.56 15.59 3.93
N ASP A 398 -3.68 16.00 3.34
CA ASP A 398 -3.90 15.88 1.90
C ASP A 398 -2.78 16.58 1.13
N GLU A 399 -2.44 17.80 1.53
CA GLU A 399 -1.37 18.58 0.89
C GLU A 399 0.02 17.96 1.10
N ALA A 400 0.28 17.33 2.26
CA ALA A 400 1.59 16.74 2.57
C ALA A 400 1.97 15.59 1.61
N ALA A 401 1.04 14.68 1.30
CA ALA A 401 1.29 13.59 0.36
C ALA A 401 1.55 14.13 -1.07
N LEU A 402 0.77 15.14 -1.48
CA LEU A 402 0.93 15.79 -2.78
C LEU A 402 2.29 16.51 -2.87
N ARG A 403 2.69 17.24 -1.82
CA ARG A 403 3.99 17.91 -1.72
C ARG A 403 5.14 16.91 -1.74
N PHE A 404 5.00 15.78 -1.05
CA PHE A 404 6.01 14.72 -1.07
C PHE A 404 6.30 14.24 -2.50
N LYS A 405 5.26 13.92 -3.29
CA LYS A 405 5.45 13.54 -4.70
C LYS A 405 5.97 14.69 -5.54
N ALA A 406 5.43 15.89 -5.38
CA ALA A 406 5.83 17.06 -6.15
C ALA A 406 7.31 17.44 -5.97
N ALA A 407 7.87 17.19 -4.79
CA ALA A 407 9.28 17.43 -4.48
C ALA A 407 10.24 16.35 -5.03
N ARG A 408 9.72 15.25 -5.58
CA ARG A 408 10.58 14.18 -6.09
C ARG A 408 11.22 14.57 -7.43
N PRO A 409 12.51 14.25 -7.66
CA PRO A 409 13.19 14.53 -8.93
C PRO A 409 12.57 13.82 -10.14
N ASP A 410 11.91 12.68 -9.92
CA ASP A 410 11.28 11.88 -10.98
C ASP A 410 9.95 12.45 -11.49
N TRP A 411 9.31 13.35 -10.72
CA TRP A 411 7.98 13.85 -11.04
C TRP A 411 7.94 14.91 -12.15
N PRO A 412 8.75 15.99 -12.15
CA PRO A 412 8.66 17.02 -13.17
C PRO A 412 8.77 16.51 -14.62
N PRO A 413 9.73 15.61 -14.97
CA PRO A 413 9.83 15.08 -16.33
C PRO A 413 8.57 14.33 -16.77
N LEU A 414 7.96 13.54 -15.87
CA LEU A 414 6.73 12.82 -16.14
C LEU A 414 5.55 13.79 -16.32
N ARG A 415 5.37 14.73 -15.40
CA ARG A 415 4.33 15.76 -15.49
C ARG A 415 4.43 16.55 -16.79
N ASP A 416 5.62 17.00 -17.17
CA ASP A 416 5.82 17.80 -18.37
C ASP A 416 5.55 16.96 -19.64
N ALA A 417 5.80 15.65 -19.61
CA ALA A 417 5.44 14.74 -20.70
C ALA A 417 3.91 14.56 -20.82
N LEU A 418 3.18 14.61 -19.70
CA LEU A 418 1.72 14.57 -19.67
C LEU A 418 1.10 15.88 -20.20
N VAL A 419 1.53 17.03 -19.67
CA VAL A 419 0.97 18.36 -20.00
C VAL A 419 1.19 18.75 -21.46
N ARG A 420 2.40 18.50 -22.02
CA ARG A 420 2.72 18.87 -23.41
C ARG A 420 1.82 18.20 -24.45
N LYS A 421 1.13 17.12 -24.11
CA LYS A 421 0.28 16.35 -25.04
C LYS A 421 -1.22 16.58 -24.83
N SER A 422 -1.62 17.22 -23.74
CA SER A 422 -3.00 17.67 -23.52
C SER A 422 -3.35 18.94 -24.29
N GLN A 423 -2.35 19.65 -24.85
CA GLN A 423 -2.60 20.81 -25.70
C GLN A 423 -3.06 20.36 -27.09
N PRO A 424 -4.19 20.88 -27.62
CA PRO A 424 -4.57 20.62 -28.99
C PRO A 424 -3.44 21.09 -29.92
N VAL A 425 -3.05 20.23 -30.87
CA VAL A 425 -2.12 20.63 -31.94
C VAL A 425 -2.73 21.89 -32.59
N PRO A 426 -2.01 23.03 -32.65
CA PRO A 426 -2.54 24.22 -33.27
C PRO A 426 -3.00 23.84 -34.67
N SER A 427 -4.28 24.10 -34.98
CA SER A 427 -4.81 23.96 -36.32
C SER A 427 -4.07 24.94 -37.21
N GLY A 428 -2.95 24.50 -37.77
CA GLY A 428 -2.21 25.23 -38.77
C GLY A 428 -3.16 25.49 -39.93
N THR A 429 -3.52 26.75 -40.11
CA THR A 429 -4.09 27.30 -41.33
C THR A 429 -3.24 26.80 -42.50
N ARG A 430 -3.82 25.91 -43.30
CA ARG A 430 -3.36 25.62 -44.66
C ARG A 430 -3.74 26.78 -45.57
#